data_AF-A0A917NTY3-F1
#
_entry.id   AF-A0A917NTY3-F1
#
_cell.length_a   1.000
_cell.length_b   1.000
_cell.length_c   1.000
_cell.angle_alpha   90.00
_cell.angle_beta   90.00
_cell.angle_gamma   90.00
#
_symmetry.space_group_name_H-M   'P 1'
#
loop_
_entity.id
_entity.type
_entity.pdbx_description
1 polymer ?
#
loop_
_entity_poly.entity_id
_entity_poly.type
_entity_poly.pdbx_seq_one_letter_code
_entity_poly.pdbx_strand_id
1 'polypeptide(L)'
;MSQKSSASAAKPAAEKVVRDTRRATCKHHSAEDKIRIVLEGLRGEESIAALCRHEAIAESLYYAWSKEFLEAGKRRLAGDTVSAATH
;
A
#
# COMPACT_ATOMS: atom_id res chain seq x y z
N MET A 1 -16.55 -47.64 19.38
CA MET A 1 -16.77 -46.19 19.20
C MET A 1 -15.51 -45.61 18.57
N SER A 2 -15.52 -45.43 17.24
CA SER A 2 -14.33 -45.07 16.47
C SER A 2 -14.05 -43.58 16.55
N GLN A 3 -12.84 -43.23 16.98
CA GLN A 3 -12.28 -41.88 16.82
C GLN A 3 -11.81 -41.73 15.37
N LYS A 4 -12.32 -40.71 14.65
CA LYS A 4 -11.83 -40.30 13.33
C LYS A 4 -11.26 -38.89 13.44
N SER A 5 -9.94 -38.81 13.39
CA SER A 5 -9.16 -37.60 13.14
C SER A 5 -9.40 -37.09 11.71
N SER A 6 -9.43 -35.77 11.48
CA SER A 6 -8.66 -35.12 10.38
C SER A 6 -8.88 -33.59 10.26
N ALA A 7 -7.73 -32.90 10.38
CA ALA A 7 -7.25 -31.77 9.58
C ALA A 7 -8.03 -30.44 9.51
N SER A 8 -7.50 -29.40 10.16
CA SER A 8 -7.48 -28.01 9.65
C SER A 8 -6.46 -27.17 10.41
N ALA A 9 -5.18 -27.20 10.00
CA ALA A 9 -4.14 -26.35 10.59
C ALA A 9 -3.00 -25.95 9.63
N ALA A 10 -3.23 -25.96 8.30
CA ALA A 10 -2.17 -25.70 7.30
C ALA A 10 -2.32 -24.38 6.50
N LYS A 11 -3.17 -23.45 6.93
CA LYS A 11 -3.45 -22.20 6.20
C LYS A 11 -2.50 -21.00 6.48
N PRO A 12 -1.90 -20.80 7.66
CA PRO A 12 -1.16 -19.55 7.93
C PRO A 12 0.20 -19.46 7.24
N ALA A 13 0.83 -20.61 6.95
CA ALA A 13 2.16 -20.65 6.32
C ALA A 13 2.13 -20.16 4.86
N ALA A 14 1.13 -20.57 4.08
CA ALA A 14 1.01 -20.19 2.68
C ALA A 14 0.73 -18.69 2.51
N GLU A 15 -0.16 -18.11 3.33
CA GLU A 15 -0.42 -16.66 3.33
C GLU A 15 0.81 -15.85 3.72
N LYS A 16 1.59 -16.32 4.70
CA LYS A 16 2.82 -15.65 5.11
C LYS A 16 3.85 -15.68 3.99
N VAL A 17 4.04 -16.83 3.34
CA VAL A 17 4.95 -16.98 2.20
C VAL A 17 4.51 -16.09 1.03
N VAL A 18 3.21 -16.00 0.73
CA VAL A 18 2.71 -15.08 -0.31
C VAL A 18 2.95 -13.61 0.05
N ARG A 19 2.77 -13.21 1.32
CA ARG A 19 3.10 -11.86 1.79
C ARG A 19 4.59 -11.57 1.75
N ASP A 20 5.43 -12.51 2.16
CA ASP A 20 6.89 -12.40 2.13
C ASP A 20 7.40 -12.34 0.69
N THR A 21 6.90 -13.20 -0.20
CA THR A 21 7.22 -13.17 -1.64
C THR A 21 6.76 -11.85 -2.27
N ARG A 22 5.55 -11.37 -1.95
CA ARG A 22 5.07 -10.06 -2.41
C ARG A 22 5.93 -8.91 -1.87
N ARG A 23 6.33 -8.97 -0.60
CA ARG A 23 7.23 -7.99 0.03
C ARG A 23 8.61 -8.00 -0.60
N ALA A 24 9.13 -9.16 -0.97
CA ALA A 24 10.43 -9.34 -1.60
C ALA A 24 10.45 -8.87 -3.07
N THR A 25 9.33 -9.01 -3.79
CA THR A 25 9.22 -8.56 -5.19
C THR A 25 8.69 -7.13 -5.35
N CYS A 26 8.12 -6.53 -4.30
CA CYS A 26 7.78 -5.12 -4.29
C CYS A 26 9.07 -4.28 -4.32
N LYS A 27 9.32 -3.60 -5.45
CA LYS A 27 10.19 -2.42 -5.49
C LYS A 27 9.82 -1.51 -4.31
N HIS A 28 10.77 -1.27 -3.41
CA HIS A 28 10.56 -0.37 -2.28
C HIS A 28 10.52 1.05 -2.82
N HIS A 29 9.32 1.56 -3.10
CA HIS A 29 9.12 3.00 -3.29
C HIS A 29 9.29 3.67 -1.92
N SER A 30 10.26 4.60 -1.84
CA SER A 30 10.41 5.46 -0.66
C SER A 30 9.11 6.25 -0.42
N ALA A 31 8.91 6.74 0.80
CA ALA A 31 7.81 7.66 1.07
C ALA A 31 7.88 8.90 0.15
N GLU A 32 9.09 9.38 -0.14
CA GLU A 32 9.34 10.50 -1.03
C GLU A 32 8.91 10.22 -2.47
N ASP A 33 9.22 9.03 -3.01
CA ASP A 33 8.79 8.61 -4.34
C ASP A 33 7.27 8.53 -4.44
N LYS A 34 6.62 7.93 -3.43
CA LYS A 34 5.16 7.83 -3.39
C LYS A 34 4.52 9.22 -3.43
N ILE A 35 5.05 10.16 -2.65
CA ILE A 35 4.56 11.54 -2.62
C ILE A 35 4.77 12.22 -3.98
N ARG A 36 5.96 12.11 -4.58
CA ARG A 36 6.26 12.68 -5.91
C ARG A 36 5.26 12.17 -6.97
N ILE A 37 5.06 10.87 -7.05
CA ILE A 37 4.17 10.24 -8.03
C ILE A 37 2.71 10.68 -7.79
N VAL A 38 2.24 10.72 -6.54
CA VAL A 38 0.88 11.17 -6.23
C VAL A 38 0.69 12.64 -6.64
N LEU A 39 1.65 13.51 -6.35
CA LEU A 39 1.57 14.93 -6.72
C LEU A 39 1.59 15.14 -8.24
N GLU A 40 2.37 14.36 -8.98
CA GLU A 40 2.40 14.41 -10.44
C GLU A 40 1.07 13.98 -11.06
N GLY A 41 0.48 12.90 -10.55
CA GLY A 41 -0.85 12.46 -10.98
C GLY A 41 -1.97 13.45 -10.61
N LEU A 42 -1.85 14.18 -9.49
CA LEU A 42 -2.79 15.25 -9.12
C LEU A 42 -2.62 16.50 -9.99
N ARG A 43 -1.42 16.77 -10.51
CA ARG A 43 -1.15 17.88 -11.43
C ARG A 43 -1.90 17.69 -12.76
N GLY A 44 -1.99 16.45 -13.24
CA GLY A 44 -2.78 16.10 -14.41
C GLY A 44 -2.14 16.42 -15.76
N GLU A 45 -0.82 16.60 -15.81
CA GLU A 45 -0.07 16.85 -17.07
C GLU A 45 -0.09 15.64 -18.01
N GLU A 46 -0.14 14.43 -17.45
CA GLU A 46 -0.31 13.19 -18.19
C GLU A 46 -1.40 12.31 -17.56
N SER A 47 -1.94 11.38 -18.36
CA SER A 47 -2.90 10.41 -17.84
C SER A 47 -2.27 9.53 -16.77
N ILE A 48 -3.04 9.16 -15.75
CA ILE A 48 -2.59 8.25 -14.67
C ILE A 48 -2.00 6.94 -15.23
N ALA A 49 -2.56 6.43 -16.33
CA ALA A 49 -2.06 5.23 -16.99
C ALA A 49 -0.70 5.42 -17.69
N ALA A 50 -0.38 6.64 -18.14
CA ALA A 50 0.96 6.97 -18.66
C ALA A 50 1.96 7.05 -17.51
N LEU A 51 1.60 7.76 -16.44
CA LEU A 51 2.45 7.95 -15.26
C LEU A 51 2.80 6.62 -14.60
N CYS A 52 1.80 5.74 -14.44
CA CYS A 52 2.00 4.42 -13.84
C CYS A 52 2.93 3.54 -14.69
N ARG A 53 2.91 3.68 -16.02
CA ARG A 53 3.83 2.96 -16.91
C ARG A 53 5.25 3.50 -16.81
N HIS A 54 5.42 4.82 -16.75
CA HIS A 54 6.73 5.46 -16.59
C HIS A 54 7.39 5.08 -15.25
N GLU A 55 6.62 5.13 -14.17
CA GLU A 55 7.07 4.83 -12.81
C GLU A 55 7.11 3.32 -12.49
N ALA A 56 6.70 2.48 -13.44
CA ALA A 56 6.60 1.03 -13.32
C ALA A 56 5.77 0.57 -12.10
N ILE A 57 4.63 1.21 -11.88
CA ILE A 57 3.66 0.89 -10.83
C ILE A 57 2.31 0.46 -11.42
N ALA A 58 1.52 -0.26 -10.63
CA ALA A 58 0.13 -0.54 -10.99
C ALA A 58 -0.75 0.68 -10.69
N GLU A 59 -1.74 0.96 -11.53
CA GLU A 59 -2.72 2.04 -11.30
C GLU A 59 -3.46 1.87 -9.98
N SER A 60 -3.77 0.63 -9.58
CA SER A 60 -4.39 0.33 -8.28
C SER A 60 -3.54 0.80 -7.10
N LEU A 61 -2.21 0.78 -7.24
CA LEU A 61 -1.28 1.24 -6.22
C LEU A 61 -1.24 2.76 -6.15
N TYR A 62 -1.27 3.44 -7.31
CA TYR A 62 -1.41 4.90 -7.37
C TYR A 62 -2.68 5.37 -6.65
N TYR A 63 -3.83 4.78 -6.96
CA TYR A 63 -5.09 5.19 -6.33
C TYR A 63 -5.12 4.91 -4.83
N ALA A 64 -4.50 3.81 -4.38
CA ALA A 64 -4.33 3.53 -2.95
C ALA A 64 -3.51 4.63 -2.26
N TRP A 65 -2.35 4.99 -2.81
CA TRP A 65 -1.49 6.04 -2.26
C TRP A 65 -2.14 7.42 -2.30
N SER A 66 -2.78 7.77 -3.42
CA SER A 66 -3.50 9.04 -3.57
C SER A 66 -4.59 9.17 -2.51
N LYS A 67 -5.38 8.11 -2.27
CA LYS A 67 -6.37 8.08 -1.21
C LYS A 67 -5.76 8.27 0.17
N GLU A 68 -4.73 7.50 0.52
CA GLU A 68 -4.09 7.60 1.84
C GLU A 68 -3.47 8.98 2.07
N PHE A 69 -2.82 9.54 1.04
CA PHE A 69 -2.23 10.87 1.09
C PHE A 69 -3.27 11.97 1.33
N LEU A 70 -4.38 11.94 0.59
CA LEU A 70 -5.47 12.91 0.74
C LEU A 70 -6.21 12.77 2.07
N GLU A 71 -6.44 11.54 2.54
CA GLU A 71 -7.02 11.29 3.87
C GLU A 71 -6.13 11.84 4.98
N ALA A 72 -4.83 11.58 4.93
CA ALA A 72 -3.87 12.12 5.89
C ALA A 72 -3.84 13.65 5.86
N GLY A 73 -3.86 14.25 4.65
CA GLY A 73 -3.95 15.70 4.47
C GLY A 73 -5.22 16.29 5.11
N LYS A 74 -6.38 15.69 4.86
CA LYS A 74 -7.67 16.11 5.44
C LYS A 74 -7.69 16.01 6.96
N ARG A 75 -7.21 14.90 7.53
CA ARG A 75 -7.12 14.72 8.99
C ARG A 75 -6.26 15.80 9.64
N ARG A 76 -5.11 16.10 9.02
CA ARG A 76 -4.21 17.16 9.50
C ARG A 76 -4.87 18.54 9.43
N LEU A 77 -5.57 18.86 8.34
CA LEU A 77 -6.31 20.12 8.21
C LEU A 77 -7.48 20.22 9.19
N ALA A 78 -8.12 19.11 9.52
CA ALA A 78 -9.18 19.02 10.52
C ALA A 78 -8.66 19.10 11.97
N GLY A 79 -7.35 19.18 12.18
CA GLY A 79 -6.75 19.26 13.52
C GLY A 79 -6.66 17.92 14.25
N ASP A 80 -6.89 16.80 13.56
CA ASP A 80 -6.75 15.44 14.12
C ASP A 80 -5.26 15.04 14.15
N THR A 81 -4.49 15.71 15.00
CA THR A 81 -3.07 15.39 15.21
C THR A 81 -2.92 14.51 16.44
N VAL A 82 -2.84 13.20 16.23
CA VAL A 82 -2.19 12.31 17.19
C VAL A 82 -0.71 12.68 17.17
N SER A 83 -0.26 13.41 18.19
CA SER A 83 1.14 13.78 18.36
C SER A 83 1.97 12.51 18.58
N ALA A 84 2.55 11.96 17.51
CA ALA A 84 3.59 10.95 17.58
C ALA A 84 4.95 11.62 17.81
N ALA A 85 5.04 12.45 18.86
CA ALA A 85 6.31 12.88 19.43
C ALA A 85 6.65 11.90 20.56
N THR A 86 7.16 10.72 20.20
CA THR A 86 7.76 9.81 21.18
C THR A 86 9.25 10.11 21.23
N HIS A 87 9.71 10.44 22.44
CA HIS A 87 11.06 10.77 22.89
C HIS A 87 12.09 9.68 22.59
#